data_AF-A0A9D5UM12-F1
#
_entry.id   AF-A0A9D5UM12-F1
#
_cell.length_a   1.000
_cell.length_b   1.000
_cell.length_c   1.000
_cell.angle_alpha   90.00
_cell.angle_beta   90.00
_cell.angle_gamma   90.00
#
_symmetry.space_group_name_H-M   'P 1'
#
loop_
_entity.id
_entity.type
_entity.pdbx_description
1 polymer ?
#
loop_
_entity_poly.entity_id
_entity_poly.type
_entity_poly.pdbx_seq_one_letter_code
_entity_poly.pdbx_strand_id
1 'polypeptide(L)'
;MGKLSLDIKGRQLSASFKPNNQDTQSNIENYQLKLALVGSGFKTDVLRGENRRKLLEQDFTVISLQSFKSDSTLNFLGKANALPSLAQQAEKLAWVSWIEYKGKPIQAVGDWIN
;
A
#
# COMPACT_ATOMS: atom_id res chain seq x y z
N MET A 1 -1.60 19.14 6.79
CA MET A 1 -1.64 17.82 6.12
C MET A 1 -0.87 17.95 4.82
N GLY A 2 0.19 17.16 4.62
CA GLY A 2 1.10 17.29 3.48
C GLY A 2 0.57 16.72 2.16
N LYS A 3 1.46 16.62 1.17
CA LYS A 3 1.21 15.96 -0.11
C LYS A 3 2.18 14.81 -0.35
N LEU A 4 1.64 13.60 -0.40
CA LEU A 4 2.25 12.35 -0.84
C LEU A 4 2.04 12.21 -2.36
N SER A 5 3.14 11.99 -3.06
CA SER A 5 3.16 11.64 -4.48
C SER A 5 3.87 10.30 -4.63
N LEU A 6 3.34 9.42 -5.48
CA LEU A 6 3.89 8.10 -5.77
C LEU A 6 3.89 7.87 -7.27
N ASP A 7 4.98 7.32 -7.78
CA ASP A 7 5.14 6.82 -9.14
C ASP A 7 5.70 5.40 -9.07
N ILE A 8 5.07 4.48 -9.81
CA ILE A 8 5.53 3.10 -9.93
C ILE A 8 5.66 2.77 -11.42
N LYS A 9 6.90 2.56 -11.87
CA LYS A 9 7.20 2.17 -13.27
C LYS A 9 7.73 0.75 -13.29
N GLY A 10 6.89 -0.16 -13.77
CA GLY A 10 7.11 -1.60 -13.66
C GLY A 10 7.19 -2.01 -12.19
N ARG A 11 8.41 -2.14 -11.67
CA ARG A 11 8.66 -2.41 -10.24
C ARG A 11 9.44 -1.33 -9.52
N GLN A 12 9.91 -0.31 -10.21
CA GLN A 12 10.62 0.79 -9.58
C GLN A 12 9.63 1.75 -8.95
N LEU A 13 9.80 1.99 -7.65
CA LEU A 13 9.01 2.92 -6.87
C LEU A 13 9.81 4.19 -6.63
N SER A 14 9.15 5.32 -6.88
CA SER A 14 9.60 6.65 -6.44
C SER A 14 8.45 7.36 -5.75
N ALA A 15 8.66 7.80 -4.52
CA ALA A 15 7.66 8.59 -3.80
C ALA A 15 8.30 9.79 -3.11
N SER A 16 7.50 10.82 -2.86
CA SER A 16 7.91 11.98 -2.08
C SER A 16 6.77 12.44 -1.19
N PHE A 17 7.11 12.89 0.02
CA PHE A 17 6.14 13.50 0.92
C PHE A 17 6.56 14.92 1.28
N LYS A 18 5.67 15.88 1.00
CA LYS A 18 5.87 17.30 1.31
C LYS A 18 4.96 17.71 2.48
N PRO A 19 5.45 17.78 3.72
CA PRO A 19 4.66 18.25 4.85
C PRO A 19 4.38 19.76 4.75
N ASN A 20 3.24 20.23 5.26
CA ASN A 20 2.88 21.65 5.21
C ASN A 20 3.66 22.51 6.22
N ASN A 21 4.18 21.94 7.30
CA ASN A 21 4.93 22.65 8.33
C ASN A 21 6.40 22.25 8.25
N GLN A 22 7.29 23.23 8.10
CA GLN A 22 8.73 22.99 7.92
C GLN A 22 9.41 22.36 9.16
N ASP A 23 8.86 22.52 10.36
CA ASP A 23 9.35 21.89 11.61
C ASP A 23 9.36 20.35 11.59
N THR A 24 8.67 19.73 10.62
CA THR A 24 8.68 18.28 10.47
C THR A 24 9.91 17.73 9.76
N GLN A 25 10.76 18.58 9.17
CA GLN A 25 12.03 18.15 8.57
C GLN A 25 13.07 17.73 9.62
N SER A 26 12.92 18.12 10.88
CA SER A 26 13.87 17.75 11.95
C SER A 26 13.68 16.32 12.51
N ASN A 27 12.69 15.57 12.01
CA ASN A 27 12.29 14.25 12.55
C ASN A 27 11.98 13.23 11.43
N ILE A 28 12.81 13.24 10.38
CA ILE A 28 12.62 12.44 9.16
C ILE A 28 12.57 10.93 9.47
N GLU A 29 13.33 10.47 10.45
CA GLU A 29 13.38 9.08 10.91
C GLU A 29 12.05 8.56 11.48
N ASN A 30 11.13 9.47 11.85
CA ASN A 30 9.79 9.12 12.29
C ASN A 30 8.81 8.87 11.14
N TYR A 31 9.24 9.10 9.89
CA TYR A 31 8.43 8.85 8.70
C TYR A 31 8.72 7.49 8.08
N GLN A 32 7.66 6.79 7.69
CA GLN A 32 7.77 5.52 6.98
C GLN A 32 6.71 5.43 5.89
N LEU A 33 7.13 5.08 4.67
CA LEU A 33 6.19 4.79 3.59
C LEU A 33 5.83 3.31 3.63
N LYS A 34 4.54 3.00 3.53
CA LYS A 34 4.02 1.65 3.34
C LYS A 34 3.49 1.51 1.93
N LEU A 35 3.74 0.37 1.30
CA LEU A 35 3.14 0.00 0.02
C LEU A 35 2.46 -1.35 0.17
N ALA A 36 1.17 -1.40 -0.10
CA ALA A 36 0.37 -2.60 -0.15
C ALA A 36 -0.03 -2.92 -1.59
N LEU A 37 0.12 -4.19 -1.97
CA LEU A 37 -0.63 -4.77 -3.09
C LEU A 37 -1.96 -5.24 -2.54
N VAL A 38 -3.06 -4.74 -3.11
CA VAL A 38 -4.42 -5.05 -2.70
C VAL A 38 -5.15 -5.73 -3.83
N GLY A 39 -5.89 -6.79 -3.55
CA GLY A 39 -6.77 -7.45 -4.53
C GLY A 39 -8.24 -7.34 -4.16
N SER A 40 -9.09 -7.38 -5.18
CA SER A 40 -10.55 -7.35 -5.10
C SER A 40 -11.15 -8.49 -5.94
N GLY A 41 -12.34 -8.95 -5.56
CA GLY A 41 -13.03 -10.07 -6.21
C GLY A 41 -12.54 -11.45 -5.78
N PHE A 42 -11.82 -11.57 -4.66
CA PHE A 42 -11.50 -12.90 -4.12
C PHE A 42 -12.77 -13.59 -3.65
N LYS A 43 -12.85 -14.89 -3.92
CA LYS A 43 -14.04 -15.72 -3.64
C LYS A 43 -13.61 -16.96 -2.88
N THR A 44 -14.18 -17.14 -1.69
CA THR A 44 -13.90 -18.30 -0.83
C THR A 44 -15.19 -19.08 -0.56
N ASP A 45 -15.19 -20.38 -0.86
CA ASP A 45 -16.30 -21.26 -0.50
C ASP A 45 -16.31 -21.55 1.00
N VAL A 46 -17.45 -21.32 1.65
CA VAL A 46 -17.63 -21.66 3.06
C VAL A 46 -18.03 -23.12 3.18
N LEU A 47 -17.08 -23.97 3.57
CA LEU A 47 -17.24 -25.43 3.59
C LEU A 47 -17.99 -25.97 4.83
N ARG A 48 -18.05 -25.22 5.94
CA ARG A 48 -18.62 -25.66 7.23
C ARG A 48 -19.26 -24.50 8.01
N GLY A 49 -20.13 -24.84 8.97
CA GLY A 49 -20.82 -23.87 9.84
C GLY A 49 -22.17 -23.38 9.31
N GLU A 50 -22.75 -22.38 9.98
CA GLU A 50 -24.08 -21.81 9.64
C GLU A 50 -24.14 -21.19 8.24
N ASN A 51 -23.00 -20.70 7.75
CA ASN A 51 -22.87 -20.12 6.41
C ASN A 51 -22.40 -21.13 5.35
N ARG A 52 -22.45 -22.44 5.63
CA ARG A 52 -22.03 -23.48 4.68
C ARG A 52 -22.76 -23.36 3.34
N ARG A 53 -22.02 -23.55 2.23
CA ARG A 53 -22.47 -23.38 0.83
C ARG A 53 -22.69 -21.92 0.39
N LYS A 54 -22.33 -20.94 1.23
CA LYS A 54 -22.25 -19.54 0.79
C LYS A 54 -20.86 -19.23 0.25
N LEU A 55 -20.80 -18.23 -0.62
CA LEU A 55 -19.58 -17.65 -1.15
C LEU A 55 -19.24 -16.41 -0.34
N LEU A 56 -18.00 -16.31 0.15
CA LEU A 56 -17.48 -15.09 0.75
C LEU A 56 -16.70 -14.32 -0.30
N GLU A 57 -17.19 -13.14 -0.64
CA GLU A 57 -16.50 -12.18 -1.49
C GLU A 57 -15.65 -11.24 -0.62
N GLN A 58 -14.41 -11.02 -1.04
CA GLN A 58 -13.43 -10.22 -0.31
C GLN A 58 -12.85 -9.16 -1.23
N ASP A 59 -13.37 -7.95 -1.06
CA ASP A 59 -12.82 -6.76 -1.66
C ASP A 59 -11.83 -6.10 -0.70
N PHE A 60 -10.71 -5.63 -1.24
CA PHE A 60 -9.62 -4.97 -0.50
C PHE A 60 -8.77 -5.90 0.39
N THR A 61 -8.45 -7.09 -0.11
CA THR A 61 -7.52 -8.01 0.56
C THR A 61 -6.08 -7.57 0.35
N VAL A 62 -5.33 -7.33 1.44
CA VAL A 62 -3.88 -7.05 1.36
C VAL A 62 -3.13 -8.34 1.07
N ILE A 63 -2.47 -8.39 -0.09
CA ILE A 63 -1.74 -9.56 -0.59
C ILE A 63 -0.25 -9.48 -0.22
N SER A 64 0.32 -8.28 -0.25
CA SER A 64 1.72 -8.01 0.11
C SER A 64 1.83 -6.64 0.74
N LEU A 65 2.70 -6.50 1.74
CA LEU A 65 3.00 -5.23 2.40
C LEU A 65 4.52 -5.02 2.46
N GLN A 66 4.97 -3.84 2.03
CA GLN A 66 6.36 -3.40 2.12
C GLN A 66 6.46 -2.10 2.88
N SER A 67 7.63 -1.84 3.46
CA SER A 67 7.95 -0.57 4.10
C SER A 67 9.23 0.02 3.54
N PHE A 68 9.26 1.32 3.32
CA PHE A 68 10.40 2.07 2.80
C PHE A 68 10.77 3.17 3.80
N LYS A 69 12.07 3.31 4.04
CA LYS A 69 12.63 4.45 4.79
C LYS A 69 12.88 5.60 3.83
N SER A 70 12.74 6.83 4.31
CA SER A 70 13.07 8.02 3.53
C SER A 70 14.57 8.29 3.52
N ASP A 71 15.00 9.06 2.54
CA ASP A 71 16.22 9.85 2.62
C ASP A 71 16.04 11.10 3.50
N SER A 72 17.08 11.95 3.58
CA SER A 72 17.08 13.21 4.34
C SER A 72 16.11 14.28 3.80
N THR A 73 15.33 13.99 2.76
CA THR A 73 14.43 14.93 2.10
C THR A 73 13.01 14.37 1.95
N LEU A 74 12.67 13.29 2.66
CA LEU A 74 11.37 12.62 2.58
C LEU A 74 11.05 12.10 1.18
N ASN A 75 12.09 11.72 0.42
CA ASN A 75 11.94 10.89 -0.76
C ASN A 75 12.15 9.42 -0.40
N PHE A 76 11.42 8.55 -1.11
CA PHE A 76 11.44 7.11 -0.91
C PHE A 76 11.71 6.48 -2.26
N LEU A 77 12.76 5.67 -2.33
CA LEU A 77 13.12 4.91 -3.52
C LEU A 77 13.17 3.44 -3.16
N GLY A 78 12.76 2.60 -4.10
CA GLY A 78 12.84 1.17 -3.89
C GLY A 78 12.29 0.35 -5.03
N LYS A 79 12.14 -0.94 -4.79
CA LYS A 79 11.48 -1.86 -5.70
C LYS A 79 10.25 -2.44 -5.04
N ALA A 80 9.10 -2.30 -5.70
CA ALA A 80 7.92 -3.07 -5.36
C ALA A 80 8.23 -4.57 -5.47
N ASN A 81 7.64 -5.35 -4.58
CA ASN A 81 7.68 -6.80 -4.64
C ASN A 81 7.10 -7.28 -5.98
N ALA A 82 7.60 -8.42 -6.46
CA ALA A 82 6.93 -9.10 -7.57
C ALA A 82 5.51 -9.51 -7.13
N LEU A 83 4.58 -9.54 -8.08
CA LEU A 83 3.23 -10.01 -7.81
C LEU A 83 3.29 -11.48 -7.37
N PRO A 84 2.84 -11.82 -6.15
CA PRO A 84 2.81 -13.20 -5.70
C PRO A 84 1.73 -13.98 -6.46
N SER A 85 1.81 -15.31 -6.46
CA SER A 85 0.85 -16.17 -7.16
C SER A 85 -0.61 -15.94 -6.71
N LEU A 86 -0.83 -15.61 -5.43
CA LEU A 86 -2.16 -15.28 -4.91
C LEU A 86 -2.82 -14.10 -5.65
N ALA A 87 -2.03 -13.17 -6.18
CA ALA A 87 -2.54 -12.03 -6.94
C ALA A 87 -3.28 -12.45 -8.24
N GLN A 88 -3.00 -13.64 -8.76
CA GLN A 88 -3.66 -14.19 -9.95
C GLN A 88 -5.12 -14.61 -9.69
N GLN A 89 -5.51 -14.75 -8.42
CA GLN A 89 -6.88 -15.10 -8.04
C GLN A 89 -7.77 -13.87 -7.84
N ALA A 90 -7.19 -12.67 -7.81
CA ALA A 90 -7.94 -11.42 -7.73
C ALA A 90 -8.47 -11.04 -9.12
N GLU A 91 -9.70 -10.55 -9.18
CA GLU A 91 -10.27 -9.99 -10.41
C GLU A 91 -9.63 -8.64 -10.75
N LYS A 92 -9.27 -7.87 -9.73
CA LYS A 92 -8.58 -6.58 -9.86
C LYS A 92 -7.49 -6.45 -8.82
N LEU A 93 -6.41 -5.77 -9.19
CA LEU A 93 -5.31 -5.43 -8.31
C LEU A 93 -5.13 -3.92 -8.23
N ALA A 94 -4.73 -3.42 -7.07
CA ALA A 94 -4.39 -2.03 -6.84
C ALA A 94 -3.09 -1.92 -6.06
N TRP A 95 -2.34 -0.84 -6.33
CA TRP A 95 -1.31 -0.37 -5.42
C TRP A 95 -1.93 0.65 -4.48
N VAL A 96 -1.76 0.43 -3.18
CA VAL A 96 -2.15 1.38 -2.14
C VAL A 96 -0.92 1.74 -1.33
N SER A 97 -0.67 3.02 -1.15
CA SER A 97 0.47 3.51 -0.40
C SER A 97 0.03 4.53 0.63
N TRP A 98 0.65 4.51 1.80
CA TRP A 98 0.42 5.53 2.81
C TRP A 98 1.71 5.90 3.51
N ILE A 99 1.76 7.12 3.99
CA ILE A 99 2.84 7.64 4.82
C ILE A 99 2.41 7.63 6.28
N GLU A 100 3.26 7.07 7.12
CA GLU A 100 3.12 7.08 8.57
C GLU A 100 4.05 8.12 9.18
N TYR A 101 3.59 8.80 10.23
CA TYR A 101 4.42 9.60 11.13
C TYR A 101 4.23 9.10 12.55
N LYS A 102 5.32 8.69 13.22
CA LYS A 102 5.29 8.06 14.55
C LYS A 102 4.29 6.89 14.63
N GLY A 103 4.27 6.05 13.60
CA GLY A 103 3.41 4.88 13.48
C GLY A 103 1.93 5.16 13.19
N LYS A 104 1.55 6.43 12.93
CA LYS A 104 0.17 6.78 12.56
C LYS A 104 0.08 7.13 11.07
N PRO A 105 -0.85 6.56 10.30
CA PRO A 105 -1.06 6.96 8.91
C PRO A 105 -1.59 8.40 8.86
N ILE A 106 -0.98 9.23 8.03
CA ILE A 106 -1.35 10.66 7.90
C ILE A 106 -1.80 11.05 6.48
N GLN A 107 -1.46 10.24 5.48
CA GLN A 107 -1.95 10.40 4.10
C GLN A 107 -1.82 9.08 3.35
N ALA A 108 -2.75 8.83 2.43
CA ALA A 108 -2.70 7.70 1.51
C ALA A 108 -2.90 8.15 0.05
N VAL A 109 -2.43 7.34 -0.88
CA VAL A 109 -2.69 7.39 -2.31
C VAL A 109 -2.90 5.95 -2.81
N GLY A 110 -3.63 5.76 -3.88
CA GLY A 110 -3.77 4.45 -4.49
C GLY A 110 -4.40 4.52 -5.87
N ASP A 111 -4.11 3.51 -6.67
CA ASP A 111 -4.68 3.37 -8.00
C ASP A 111 -4.73 1.89 -8.41
N TRP A 112 -5.63 1.58 -9.34
CA TRP A 112 -5.74 0.25 -9.93
C TRP A 112 -4.55 -0.04 -10.84
N ILE A 113 -4.14 -1.30 -10.88
CA ILE A 113 -3.16 -1.78 -11.86
C ILE A 113 -3.94 -2.10 -13.14
N ASN A 114 -3.65 -1.34 -14.20
CA ASN A 114 -4.15 -1.60 -15.55
C ASN A 114 -3.22 -2.55 -16.32
#